data_AF-A0A7H8KMN0-F1
#
_entry.id   AF-A0A7H8KMN0-F1
#
_cell.length_a   1.000
_cell.length_b   1.000
_cell.length_c   1.000
_cell.angle_alpha   90.00
_cell.angle_beta   90.00
_cell.angle_gamma   90.00
#
_symmetry.space_group_name_H-M   'P 1'
#
loop_
_entity.id
_entity.type
_entity.pdbx_description
1 polymer ?
#
loop_
_entity_poly.entity_id
_entity_poly.type
_entity_poly.pdbx_seq_one_letter_code
_entity_poly.pdbx_strand_id
1 'polypeptide(L)'
;MTATAGPAPHGSEPAGSDPVEPEPTGSDSVGFDPDTLRAEIAELLGELPEDIHDEDDLRDLGLDSMRVMHLVETWRARGARVEFADLADLDTAPTLLAWSAYLTRA
;
A
#
# COMPACT_ATOMS: atom_id res chain seq x y z
N MET A 1 -58.91 -40.29 -14.94
CA MET A 1 -58.06 -39.76 -13.86
C MET A 1 -56.62 -40.00 -14.29
N THR A 2 -55.94 -39.00 -14.83
CA THR A 2 -54.56 -39.10 -15.30
C THR A 2 -53.85 -37.83 -14.87
N ALA A 3 -52.93 -37.98 -13.93
CA ALA A 3 -52.23 -36.89 -13.25
C ALA A 3 -51.15 -36.29 -14.15
N THR A 4 -51.10 -34.95 -14.14
CA THR A 4 -50.04 -34.12 -14.72
C THR A 4 -48.83 -34.13 -13.78
N ALA A 5 -47.63 -34.42 -14.32
CA ALA A 5 -46.37 -34.28 -13.60
C ALA A 5 -45.60 -33.11 -14.25
N GLY A 6 -45.31 -32.08 -13.46
CA GLY A 6 -44.74 -30.81 -13.90
C GLY A 6 -43.23 -30.87 -14.21
N PRO A 7 -42.70 -29.84 -14.88
CA PRO A 7 -41.27 -29.72 -15.17
C PRO A 7 -40.47 -29.32 -13.92
N ALA A 8 -39.27 -29.90 -13.76
CA ALA A 8 -38.29 -29.49 -12.77
C ALA A 8 -37.60 -28.18 -13.21
N PRO A 9 -37.36 -27.21 -12.30
CA PRO A 9 -36.68 -25.97 -12.63
C PRO A 9 -35.16 -26.16 -12.78
N HIS A 10 -34.60 -25.36 -13.70
CA HIS A 10 -33.19 -25.23 -14.00
C HIS A 10 -32.42 -24.68 -12.80
N GLY A 11 -31.41 -25.42 -12.33
CA GLY A 11 -30.36 -24.91 -11.45
C GLY A 11 -29.16 -24.52 -12.29
N SER A 12 -28.92 -23.22 -12.43
CA SER A 12 -27.69 -22.65 -12.96
C SER A 12 -26.59 -22.82 -11.90
N GLU A 13 -25.50 -23.51 -12.22
CA GLU A 13 -24.24 -23.38 -11.48
C GLU A 13 -23.39 -22.32 -12.21
N PRO A 14 -23.22 -21.10 -11.68
CA PRO A 14 -22.18 -20.21 -12.18
C PRO A 14 -20.82 -20.70 -11.66
N ALA A 15 -19.84 -20.75 -12.56
CA ALA A 15 -18.44 -20.88 -12.23
C ALA A 15 -18.02 -19.66 -11.37
N GLY A 16 -18.00 -19.84 -10.06
CA GLY A 16 -17.32 -18.95 -9.13
C GLY A 16 -15.81 -19.18 -9.24
N SER A 17 -15.21 -18.66 -10.29
CA SER A 17 -13.83 -18.19 -10.23
C SER A 17 -13.93 -16.68 -10.10
N ASP A 18 -14.31 -16.23 -8.92
CA ASP A 18 -13.94 -14.87 -8.52
C ASP A 18 -12.41 -14.80 -8.63
N PRO A 19 -11.84 -13.85 -9.40
CA PRO A 19 -10.46 -13.50 -9.15
C PRO A 19 -10.39 -13.10 -7.68
N VAL A 20 -9.40 -13.61 -6.96
CA VAL A 20 -8.97 -12.96 -5.73
C VAL A 20 -8.46 -11.59 -6.15
N GLU A 21 -9.37 -10.64 -6.31
CA GLU A 21 -9.04 -9.22 -6.25
C GLU A 21 -8.43 -9.09 -4.86
N PRO A 22 -7.12 -8.77 -4.73
CA PRO A 22 -6.59 -8.49 -3.41
C PRO A 22 -7.38 -7.27 -2.95
N GLU A 23 -8.32 -7.46 -2.03
CA GLU A 23 -8.98 -6.33 -1.39
C GLU A 23 -7.85 -5.43 -0.88
N PRO A 24 -7.68 -4.21 -1.40
CA PRO A 24 -6.88 -3.27 -0.67
C PRO A 24 -7.74 -2.97 0.56
N THR A 25 -7.51 -3.69 1.64
CA THR A 25 -7.87 -3.26 2.99
C THR A 25 -7.08 -1.98 3.26
N GLY A 26 -7.48 -0.90 2.61
CA GLY A 26 -7.26 0.47 3.05
C GLY A 26 -8.11 0.64 4.29
N SER A 27 -7.65 0.03 5.39
CA SER A 27 -8.13 0.38 6.70
C SER A 27 -7.73 1.84 6.88
N ASP A 28 -8.69 2.72 6.66
CA ASP A 28 -8.63 4.16 6.89
C ASP A 28 -8.13 4.40 8.32
N SER A 29 -6.83 4.51 8.41
CA SER A 29 -6.07 4.97 9.55
C SER A 29 -4.94 5.68 8.86
N VAL A 30 -4.79 6.97 9.14
CA VAL A 30 -3.68 7.80 8.68
C VAL A 30 -2.40 7.26 9.36
N GLY A 31 -2.00 6.05 8.95
CA GLY A 31 -1.01 5.21 9.57
C GLY A 31 0.22 5.19 8.69
N PHE A 32 1.35 5.50 9.29
CA PHE A 32 2.65 5.47 8.61
C PHE A 32 3.25 4.06 8.64
N ASP A 33 2.39 3.06 8.54
CA ASP A 33 2.74 1.65 8.46
C ASP A 33 3.53 1.38 7.16
N PRO A 34 4.41 0.36 7.14
CA PRO A 34 5.26 0.07 5.99
C PRO A 34 4.45 -0.16 4.71
N ASP A 35 3.29 -0.83 4.77
CA ASP A 35 2.43 -1.05 3.61
C ASP A 35 1.81 0.23 3.03
N THR A 36 1.41 1.17 3.89
CA THR A 36 0.88 2.47 3.44
C THR A 36 1.99 3.31 2.80
N LEU A 37 3.16 3.36 3.44
CA LEU A 37 4.31 4.07 2.89
C LEU A 37 4.77 3.46 1.57
N ARG A 38 4.76 2.12 1.48
CA ARG A 38 5.09 1.38 0.27
C ARG A 38 4.20 1.78 -0.88
N ALA A 39 2.88 1.81 -0.69
CA ALA A 39 1.95 2.22 -1.73
C ALA A 39 2.23 3.66 -2.20
N GLU A 40 2.44 4.60 -1.28
CA GLU A 40 2.69 6.01 -1.64
C GLU A 40 4.04 6.22 -2.34
N ILE A 41 5.08 5.49 -1.91
CA ILE A 41 6.40 5.53 -2.55
C ILE A 41 6.35 4.86 -3.91
N ALA A 42 5.66 3.72 -4.05
CA ALA A 42 5.46 3.03 -5.32
C ALA A 42 4.76 3.94 -6.33
N GLU A 43 3.67 4.61 -5.94
CA GLU A 43 2.97 5.58 -6.79
C GLU A 43 3.88 6.76 -7.19
N LEU A 44 4.73 7.24 -6.28
CA LEU A 44 5.66 8.34 -6.54
C LEU A 44 6.81 7.96 -7.49
N LEU A 45 7.31 6.73 -7.35
CA LEU A 45 8.37 6.17 -8.19
C LEU A 45 7.84 5.70 -9.56
N GLY A 46 6.54 5.38 -9.63
CA GLY A 46 5.94 4.71 -10.79
C GLY A 46 6.22 3.21 -10.82
N GLU A 47 6.53 2.64 -9.66
CA GLU A 47 6.82 1.22 -9.46
C GLU A 47 5.61 0.49 -8.86
N LEU A 48 5.65 -0.85 -8.86
CA LEU A 48 4.66 -1.65 -8.16
C LEU A 48 5.05 -1.81 -6.69
N PRO A 49 4.10 -1.74 -5.74
CA PRO A 49 4.40 -1.90 -4.32
C PRO A 49 5.02 -3.28 -4.02
N GLU A 50 4.67 -4.31 -4.79
CA GLU A 50 5.25 -5.66 -4.67
C GLU A 50 6.73 -5.74 -5.04
N ASP A 51 7.25 -4.79 -5.84
CA ASP A 51 8.65 -4.72 -6.24
C ASP A 51 9.52 -4.00 -5.19
N ILE A 52 8.89 -3.31 -4.24
CA ILE A 52 9.56 -2.53 -3.19
C ILE A 52 9.55 -3.31 -1.87
N HIS A 53 10.71 -3.85 -1.49
CA HIS A 53 10.90 -4.55 -0.23
C HIS A 53 11.11 -3.59 0.96
N ASP A 54 10.78 -4.06 2.17
CA ASP A 54 10.84 -3.24 3.39
C ASP A 54 12.25 -2.74 3.72
N GLU A 55 13.27 -3.48 3.28
CA GLU A 55 14.69 -3.29 3.59
C GLU A 55 15.49 -2.73 2.39
N ASP A 56 14.83 -2.47 1.25
CA ASP A 56 15.49 -1.92 0.06
C ASP A 56 15.90 -0.46 0.27
N ASP A 57 17.06 -0.09 -0.25
CA ASP A 57 17.47 1.31 -0.32
C ASP A 57 16.62 2.01 -1.37
N LEU A 58 15.68 2.83 -0.93
CA LEU A 58 14.78 3.55 -1.82
C LEU A 58 15.54 4.47 -2.80
N ARG A 59 16.77 4.90 -2.48
CA ARG A 59 17.60 5.71 -3.40
C ARG A 59 17.98 4.92 -4.64
N ASP A 60 18.27 3.63 -4.50
CA ASP A 60 18.59 2.74 -5.62
C ASP A 60 17.35 2.51 -6.51
N LEU A 61 16.16 2.60 -5.93
CA LEU A 61 14.87 2.58 -6.65
C LEU A 61 14.51 3.94 -7.30
N GLY A 62 15.38 4.96 -7.17
CA GLY A 62 15.18 6.27 -7.77
C GLY A 62 14.47 7.28 -6.86
N LEU A 63 14.44 7.04 -5.55
CA LEU A 63 14.00 8.05 -4.59
C LEU A 63 15.06 9.14 -4.44
N ASP A 64 14.77 10.31 -4.99
CA ASP A 64 15.64 11.50 -4.94
C ASP A 64 15.13 12.56 -3.95
N SER A 65 15.98 13.54 -3.64
CA SER A 65 15.69 14.57 -2.63
C SER A 65 14.39 15.35 -2.91
N MET A 66 14.04 15.56 -4.17
CA MET A 66 12.79 16.27 -4.54
C MET A 66 11.56 15.42 -4.16
N ARG A 67 11.60 14.13 -4.47
CA ARG A 67 10.57 13.16 -4.07
C ARG A 67 10.44 13.05 -2.55
N VAL A 68 11.56 12.99 -1.82
CA VAL A 68 11.53 12.99 -0.35
C VAL A 68 10.92 14.27 0.20
N MET A 69 11.29 15.44 -0.33
CA MET A 69 10.68 16.70 0.10
C MET A 69 9.16 16.72 -0.13
N HIS A 70 8.70 16.17 -1.25
CA HIS A 70 7.26 16.07 -1.54
C HIS A 70 6.54 15.15 -0.55
N LEU A 71 7.13 14.01 -0.19
CA LEU A 71 6.59 13.11 0.83
C LEU A 71 6.52 13.78 2.21
N VAL A 72 7.61 14.44 2.62
CA VAL A 72 7.67 15.18 3.89
C VAL A 72 6.58 16.24 3.96
N GLU A 73 6.40 17.04 2.90
CA GLU A 73 5.33 18.04 2.85
C GLU A 73 3.94 17.39 2.94
N THR A 74 3.72 16.30 2.21
CA THR A 74 2.45 15.55 2.22
C THR A 74 2.15 15.00 3.61
N TRP A 75 3.12 14.38 4.28
CA TRP A 75 2.95 13.83 5.62
C TRP A 75 2.75 14.94 6.66
N ARG A 76 3.46 16.06 6.55
CA ARG A 76 3.25 17.24 7.40
C ARG A 76 1.86 17.84 7.23
N ALA A 77 1.35 17.91 6.00
CA ALA A 77 -0.02 18.35 5.72
C ALA A 77 -1.07 17.41 6.33
N ARG A 78 -0.74 16.12 6.46
CA ARG A 78 -1.55 15.11 7.18
C ARG A 78 -1.35 15.14 8.71
N GLY A 79 -0.46 15.98 9.23
CA GLY A 79 -0.20 16.16 10.66
C GLY A 79 1.04 15.44 11.20
N ALA A 80 1.84 14.80 10.35
CA ALA A 80 3.10 14.17 10.76
C ALA A 80 4.13 15.22 11.20
N ARG A 81 4.94 14.88 12.21
CA ARG A 81 6.09 15.68 12.63
C ARG A 81 7.36 15.06 12.09
N VAL A 82 7.61 15.27 10.80
CA VAL A 82 8.76 14.74 10.08
C VAL A 82 9.43 15.85 9.30
N GLU A 83 10.77 15.87 9.30
CA GLU A 83 11.56 16.75 8.45
C GLU A 83 12.46 15.93 7.52
N PHE A 84 12.86 16.53 6.40
CA PHE A 84 13.80 15.89 5.47
C PHE A 84 15.11 15.51 6.18
N ALA A 85 15.60 16.39 7.07
CA ALA A 85 16.81 16.14 7.85
C ALA A 85 16.67 14.85 8.67
N ASP A 86 15.54 14.63 9.35
CA ASP A 86 15.31 13.40 10.12
C ASP A 86 15.34 12.13 9.27
N LEU A 87 14.76 12.17 8.06
CA LEU A 87 14.78 11.03 7.14
C LEU A 87 16.16 10.80 6.51
N ALA A 88 16.93 11.88 6.31
CA ALA A 88 18.27 11.84 5.74
C ALA A 88 19.36 11.51 6.78
N ASP A 89 19.15 11.85 8.07
CA ASP A 89 20.00 11.55 9.21
C ASP A 89 19.84 10.11 9.71
N LEU A 90 18.94 9.33 9.13
CA LEU A 90 18.94 7.88 9.35
C LEU A 90 20.31 7.37 8.88
N ASP A 91 21.16 6.99 9.84
CA ASP A 91 22.54 6.46 9.65
C ASP A 91 22.56 5.14 8.84
N THR A 92 21.41 4.72 8.30
CA THR A 92 21.13 3.51 7.53
C THR A 92 20.45 3.90 6.21
N ALA A 93 20.43 2.99 5.22
CA ALA A 93 19.66 3.17 4.00
C ALA A 93 18.21 3.62 4.30
N PRO A 94 17.63 4.55 3.51
CA PRO A 94 16.25 4.99 3.62
C PRO A 94 15.39 3.85 3.13
N THR A 95 15.06 2.98 4.07
CA THR A 95 14.21 1.82 3.87
C THR A 95 12.81 2.13 4.35
N LEU A 96 11.82 1.46 3.76
CA LEU A 96 10.42 1.57 4.21
C LEU A 96 10.28 1.25 5.70
N LEU A 97 10.99 0.23 6.18
CA LEU A 97 10.96 -0.18 7.58
C LEU A 97 11.50 0.93 8.50
N ALA A 98 12.62 1.57 8.13
CA ALA A 98 13.20 2.63 8.96
C ALA A 98 12.28 3.86 9.02
N TRP A 99 11.65 4.22 7.90
CA TRP A 99 10.76 5.38 7.81
C TRP A 99 9.44 5.15 8.56
N SER A 100 8.83 3.97 8.37
CA SER A 100 7.62 3.59 9.12
C SER A 100 7.87 3.55 10.62
N ALA A 101 8.99 2.95 11.06
CA ALA A 101 9.37 2.92 12.47
C ALA A 101 9.61 4.33 13.04
N TYR A 102 10.20 5.25 12.27
CA TYR A 102 10.39 6.63 12.70
C TYR A 102 9.04 7.36 12.85
N LEU A 103 8.18 7.27 11.82
CA LEU A 103 6.91 8.00 11.77
C LEU A 103 5.86 7.46 12.75
N THR A 104 5.88 6.17 13.06
CA THR A 104 4.98 5.56 14.06
C THR A 104 5.42 5.81 15.50
N ARG A 105 6.69 6.18 15.75
CA ARG A 105 7.17 6.54 17.09
C ARG A 105 6.98 8.03 17.43
N ALA A 106 6.85 8.89 16.43
CA ALA A 106 6.82 10.35 16.55
C ALA A 106 5.43 10.88 16.93
#